data_AF-A0A0C2X084-F1
#
_entry.id   AF-A0A0C2X084-F1
#
_cell.length_a   1.000
_cell.length_b   1.000
_cell.length_c   1.000
_cell.angle_alpha   90.00
_cell.angle_beta   90.00
_cell.angle_gamma   90.00
#
_symmetry.space_group_name_H-M   'P 1'
#
loop_
_entity.id
_entity.type
_entity.pdbx_description
1 polymer ?
#
loop_
_entity_poly.entity_id
_entity_poly.type
_entity_poly.pdbx_seq_one_letter_code
_entity_poly.pdbx_strand_id
1 'polypeptide(L)'
;MRFSVIYLASLLLLPSLVASKQRDLTASSSPQSPPSHPIPAHGDVVRFQGDRGPHLGVVVGAQQHQGGNVNIAPFVSNRLRHSSEPIEVHINELVNTHPGNVARTPRPAQEQLASNLRWWHQVRPPTVDSAGAVRGSPNYQAYQAAQSRGGHGTRR
;
A
#
# COMPACT_ATOMS: atom_id res chain seq x y z
N MET A 1 19.29 -70.75 16.95
CA MET A 1 19.76 -69.52 17.63
C MET A 1 19.93 -68.46 16.55
N ARG A 2 19.06 -67.44 16.48
CA ARG A 2 19.23 -66.11 17.10
C ARG A 2 19.81 -65.10 16.09
N PHE A 3 18.94 -64.20 15.60
CA PHE A 3 19.19 -62.78 15.24
C PHE A 3 20.31 -62.50 14.20
N SER A 4 20.09 -61.82 13.06
CA SER A 4 19.51 -60.47 12.98
C SER A 4 18.92 -60.19 11.60
N VAL A 5 17.61 -60.36 11.53
CA VAL A 5 16.69 -59.48 10.79
C VAL A 5 16.76 -58.12 11.46
N ILE A 6 16.86 -57.03 10.70
CA ILE A 6 16.52 -55.61 10.98
C ILE A 6 17.55 -54.77 10.22
N TYR A 7 17.22 -54.39 8.98
CA TYR A 7 17.59 -53.09 8.37
C TYR A 7 16.90 -52.88 7.01
N LEU A 8 15.80 -53.59 6.73
CA LEU A 8 14.93 -53.40 5.57
C LEU A 8 13.53 -52.91 5.99
N ALA A 9 13.44 -52.11 7.06
CA ALA A 9 12.19 -51.58 7.59
C ALA A 9 12.21 -50.04 7.68
N SER A 10 12.67 -49.36 6.62
CA SER A 10 12.60 -47.88 6.56
C SER A 10 12.25 -47.31 5.19
N LEU A 11 11.80 -48.13 4.23
CA LEU A 11 11.37 -47.65 2.91
C LEU A 11 9.85 -47.62 2.69
N LEU A 12 9.05 -47.89 3.74
CA LEU A 12 7.59 -47.99 3.63
C LEU A 12 6.90 -47.05 4.60
N LEU A 13 6.93 -45.74 4.31
CA LEU A 13 6.00 -44.78 4.91
C LEU A 13 5.94 -43.52 4.04
N LEU A 14 5.28 -43.63 2.89
CA LEU A 14 4.54 -42.50 2.35
C LEU A 14 3.11 -42.95 2.02
N PRO A 15 2.12 -42.45 2.78
CA PRO A 15 0.73 -42.73 2.52
C PRO A 15 0.29 -42.00 1.27
N SER A 16 -0.37 -42.77 0.40
CA SER A 16 -1.29 -42.36 -0.66
C SER A 16 -1.94 -40.99 -0.45
N LEU A 17 -1.56 -40.01 -1.26
CA LEU A 17 -2.43 -38.87 -1.55
C LEU A 17 -3.29 -39.20 -2.77
N VAL A 18 -4.55 -39.51 -2.49
CA VAL A 18 -5.65 -39.49 -3.46
C VAL A 18 -5.80 -38.05 -3.95
N ALA A 19 -5.30 -37.76 -5.16
CA ALA A 19 -5.62 -36.52 -5.84
C ALA A 19 -7.00 -36.68 -6.49
N SER A 20 -7.98 -36.00 -5.90
CA SER A 20 -9.36 -35.91 -6.34
C SER A 20 -9.47 -35.39 -7.78
N LYS A 21 -10.30 -36.09 -8.54
CA LYS A 21 -10.89 -35.75 -9.84
C LYS A 21 -11.63 -34.41 -9.75
N GLN A 22 -11.30 -33.40 -10.55
CA GLN A 22 -12.30 -32.49 -11.13
C GLN A 22 -11.77 -31.54 -12.23
N ARG A 23 -12.24 -31.84 -13.46
CA ARG A 23 -12.64 -30.94 -14.55
C ARG A 23 -11.54 -30.22 -15.33
N ASP A 24 -11.33 -30.74 -16.53
CA ASP A 24 -11.21 -29.94 -17.75
C ASP A 24 -12.34 -28.91 -17.81
N LEU A 25 -12.01 -27.63 -17.61
CA LEU A 25 -12.67 -26.51 -18.26
C LEU A 25 -11.61 -25.44 -18.50
N THR A 26 -11.40 -25.17 -19.79
CA THR A 26 -10.69 -24.04 -20.38
C THR A 26 -10.89 -22.72 -19.63
N ALA A 27 -9.88 -22.27 -18.88
CA ALA A 27 -9.59 -20.86 -18.61
C ALA A 27 -8.22 -20.75 -17.93
N SER A 28 -7.20 -20.43 -18.72
CA SER A 28 -5.92 -19.94 -18.21
C SER A 28 -6.12 -18.55 -17.59
N SER A 29 -6.66 -18.47 -16.37
CA SER A 29 -6.53 -17.26 -15.54
C SER A 29 -5.30 -17.44 -14.66
N SER A 30 -4.16 -17.02 -15.19
CA SER A 30 -2.95 -16.75 -14.40
C SER A 30 -3.34 -15.95 -13.15
N PRO A 31 -2.76 -16.21 -11.97
CA PRO A 31 -2.97 -15.35 -10.81
C PRO A 31 -2.48 -13.95 -11.20
N GLN A 32 -3.43 -13.07 -11.46
CA GLN A 32 -3.18 -11.70 -11.87
C GLN A 32 -2.49 -11.03 -10.69
N SER A 33 -1.17 -10.82 -10.80
CA SER A 33 -0.42 -10.00 -9.86
C SER A 33 -1.24 -8.74 -9.59
N PRO A 34 -1.44 -8.33 -8.32
CA PRO A 34 -2.21 -7.14 -8.01
C PRO A 34 -1.67 -5.98 -8.85
N PRO A 35 -2.53 -5.11 -9.39
CA PRO A 35 -2.09 -3.98 -10.21
C PRO A 35 -0.97 -3.26 -9.46
N SER A 36 0.22 -3.27 -10.04
CA SER A 36 1.37 -2.53 -9.54
C SER A 36 1.06 -1.05 -9.74
N HIS A 37 0.34 -0.45 -8.80
CA HIS A 37 0.06 0.96 -8.82
C HIS A 37 1.38 1.72 -8.71
N PRO A 38 1.64 2.69 -9.60
CA PRO A 38 2.89 3.44 -9.57
C PRO A 38 3.00 4.16 -8.21
N ILE A 39 4.15 3.97 -7.56
CA ILE A 39 4.49 4.66 -6.31
C ILE A 39 4.51 6.18 -6.62
N PRO A 40 3.86 7.02 -5.81
CA PRO A 40 3.92 8.47 -5.98
C PRO A 40 5.36 8.99 -6.00
N ALA A 41 5.65 9.89 -6.94
CA ALA A 41 6.98 10.46 -7.09
C ALA A 41 7.23 11.63 -6.12
N HIS A 42 8.49 11.98 -5.88
CA HIS A 42 8.87 13.19 -5.14
C HIS A 42 8.23 14.43 -5.77
N GLY A 43 7.58 15.27 -4.97
CA GLY A 43 6.83 16.43 -5.45
C GLY A 43 5.38 16.12 -5.88
N ASP A 44 4.96 14.86 -6.03
CA ASP A 44 3.57 14.56 -6.36
C ASP A 44 2.62 15.11 -5.27
N VAL A 45 1.52 15.72 -5.71
CA VAL A 45 0.43 16.11 -4.81
C VAL A 45 -0.54 14.95 -4.68
N VAL A 46 -0.74 14.47 -3.46
CA VAL A 46 -1.54 13.29 -3.14
C VAL A 46 -2.64 13.62 -2.14
N ARG A 47 -3.68 12.79 -2.14
CA ARG A 47 -4.66 12.70 -1.06
C ARG A 47 -4.28 11.53 -0.16
N PHE A 48 -4.40 11.74 1.15
CA PHE A 48 -4.16 10.72 2.17
C PHE A 48 -5.22 10.82 3.27
N GLN A 49 -5.29 9.82 4.15
CA GLN A 49 -6.21 9.80 5.29
C GLN A 49 -5.49 10.32 6.54
N GLY A 50 -5.84 11.52 7.01
CA GLY A 50 -5.41 12.02 8.32
C GLY A 50 -6.48 11.80 9.40
N ASP A 51 -6.19 12.26 10.61
CA ASP A 51 -7.05 12.05 11.78
C ASP A 51 -8.44 12.66 11.64
N ARG A 52 -8.55 13.79 10.93
CA ARG A 52 -9.80 14.53 10.73
C ARG A 52 -10.43 14.31 9.36
N GLY A 53 -10.00 13.27 8.65
CA GLY A 53 -10.53 12.91 7.33
C GLY A 53 -9.49 12.94 6.23
N PRO A 54 -9.93 12.99 4.96
CA PRO A 54 -9.03 13.08 3.82
C PRO A 54 -8.31 14.43 3.77
N HIS A 55 -6.99 14.41 3.63
CA HIS A 55 -6.14 15.59 3.50
C HIS A 55 -5.36 15.59 2.18
N LEU A 56 -4.87 16.76 1.79
CA LEU A 56 -3.89 16.93 0.72
C LEU A 56 -2.49 17.11 1.28
N GLY A 57 -1.49 16.66 0.53
CA GLY A 57 -0.10 16.90 0.85
C GLY A 57 0.82 16.68 -0.35
N VAL A 58 2.08 17.02 -0.15
CA VAL A 58 3.15 16.81 -1.14
C VAL A 58 4.07 15.67 -0.70
N VAL A 59 4.43 14.80 -1.63
CA VAL A 59 5.39 13.72 -1.36
C VAL A 59 6.80 14.31 -1.24
N VAL A 60 7.42 14.14 -0.08
CA VAL A 60 8.79 14.61 0.24
C VAL A 60 9.84 13.53 -0.07
N GLY A 61 9.42 12.28 -0.22
CA GLY A 61 10.28 11.18 -0.62
C GLY A 61 9.65 9.82 -0.34
N ALA A 62 10.34 8.75 -0.72
CA ALA A 62 9.99 7.37 -0.41
C ALA A 62 11.16 6.68 0.28
N GLN A 63 10.87 5.81 1.25
CA GLN A 63 11.88 4.91 1.82
C GLN A 63 12.16 3.76 0.84
N GLN A 64 13.42 3.42 0.60
CA GLN A 64 13.80 2.44 -0.43
C GLN A 64 13.73 0.96 0.02
N HIS A 65 13.38 0.67 1.27
CA HIS A 65 13.41 -0.70 1.80
C HIS A 65 11.99 -1.27 1.98
N GLN A 66 11.72 -2.40 1.33
CA GLN A 66 10.55 -3.29 1.44
C GLN A 66 9.16 -2.62 1.37
N GLY A 67 8.65 -2.43 0.15
CA GLY A 67 7.31 -1.89 -0.09
C GLY A 67 7.22 -0.36 -0.10
N GLY A 68 8.26 0.29 0.42
CA GLY A 68 8.58 1.71 0.21
C GLY A 68 7.48 2.67 0.59
N ASN A 69 7.34 2.94 1.89
CA ASN A 69 6.43 3.97 2.36
C ASN A 69 6.82 5.34 1.79
N VAL A 70 5.81 6.15 1.52
CA VAL A 70 5.96 7.53 1.09
C VAL A 70 5.82 8.44 2.30
N ASN A 71 6.68 9.46 2.36
CA ASN A 71 6.62 10.54 3.33
C ASN A 71 5.91 11.72 2.67
N ILE A 72 4.87 12.23 3.32
CA ILE A 72 3.99 13.28 2.80
C ILE A 72 3.99 14.44 3.77
N ALA A 73 4.29 15.65 3.30
CA ALA A 73 4.08 16.86 4.10
C ALA A 73 2.63 17.34 3.92
N PRO A 74 1.81 17.40 4.99
CA PRO A 74 0.43 17.87 4.91
C PRO A 74 0.34 19.34 4.48
N PHE A 75 -0.67 19.68 3.68
CA PHE A 75 -1.03 21.08 3.45
C PHE A 75 -1.80 21.64 4.64
N VAL A 76 -1.57 22.91 4.95
CA VAL A 76 -2.31 23.64 6.02
C VAL A 76 -3.80 23.72 5.67
N SER A 77 -4.10 23.87 4.39
CA SER A 77 -5.46 23.91 3.86
C SER A 77 -5.70 22.76 2.89
N ASN A 78 -6.81 22.03 3.10
CA ASN A 78 -7.34 21.07 2.13
C ASN A 78 -7.91 21.74 0.87
N ARG A 79 -7.99 23.07 0.86
CA ARG A 79 -8.36 23.86 -0.31
C ARG A 79 -7.09 24.44 -0.89
N LEU A 80 -6.53 23.77 -1.87
CA LEU A 80 -5.74 24.46 -2.88
C LEU A 80 -6.75 25.24 -3.74
N ARG A 81 -7.06 26.46 -3.30
CA ARG A 81 -7.92 27.39 -4.04
C ARG A 81 -7.32 27.59 -5.44
N HIS A 82 -8.14 27.97 -6.40
CA HIS A 82 -7.70 28.41 -7.75
C HIS A 82 -6.93 29.75 -7.69
N SER A 83 -6.34 30.04 -6.53
CA SER A 83 -5.80 31.33 -6.15
C SER A 83 -4.29 31.28 -6.35
N SER A 84 -3.73 32.39 -6.78
CA SER A 84 -2.30 32.70 -6.78
C SER A 84 -1.64 32.68 -5.40
N GLU A 85 -2.36 32.22 -4.37
CA GLU A 85 -1.85 32.09 -3.01
C GLU A 85 -0.78 31.00 -2.94
N PRO A 86 0.31 31.25 -2.19
CA PRO A 86 1.33 30.25 -1.95
C PRO A 86 0.74 28.97 -1.34
N ILE A 87 1.26 27.81 -1.77
CA ILE A 87 0.92 26.53 -1.15
C ILE A 87 1.61 26.48 0.21
N GLU A 88 0.81 26.39 1.27
CA GLU A 88 1.31 26.27 2.64
C GLU A 88 1.29 24.82 3.12
N VAL A 89 2.37 24.42 3.78
CA VAL A 89 2.63 23.07 4.30
C VAL A 89 2.94 23.12 5.79
N HIS A 90 2.58 22.07 6.51
CA HIS A 90 3.06 21.84 7.87
C HIS A 90 4.53 21.41 7.82
N ILE A 91 5.45 22.38 7.93
CA ILE A 91 6.90 22.14 7.73
C ILE A 91 7.53 21.17 8.75
N ASN A 92 6.92 20.97 9.92
CA ASN A 92 7.44 20.13 11.00
C ASN A 92 6.70 18.79 11.11
N GLU A 93 5.84 18.45 10.14
CA GLU A 93 5.01 17.26 10.16
C GLU A 93 5.23 16.45 8.87
N LEU A 94 5.31 15.14 9.02
CA LEU A 94 5.28 14.18 7.92
C LEU A 94 4.27 13.09 8.23
N VAL A 95 3.65 12.60 7.17
CA VAL A 95 2.84 11.40 7.19
C VAL A 95 3.56 10.32 6.41
N ASN A 96 3.92 9.24 7.09
CA ASN A 96 4.52 8.06 6.51
C ASN A 96 3.41 7.03 6.24
N THR A 97 3.21 6.64 4.98
CA THR A 97 2.15 5.69 4.63
C THR A 97 2.51 4.83 3.43
N HIS A 98 1.86 3.68 3.32
CA HIS A 98 2.02 2.79 2.19
C HIS A 98 1.54 3.48 0.91
N PRO A 99 2.23 3.34 -0.24
CA PRO A 99 1.81 3.97 -1.50
C PRO A 99 0.41 3.52 -1.96
N GLY A 100 -0.01 2.31 -1.58
CA GLY A 100 -1.38 1.83 -1.82
C GLY A 100 -2.46 2.53 -0.98
N ASN A 101 -2.11 3.31 0.04
CA ASN A 101 -3.06 4.05 0.88
C ASN A 101 -3.33 5.48 0.38
N VAL A 102 -2.52 5.97 -0.55
CA VAL A 102 -2.64 7.31 -1.12
C VAL A 102 -3.36 7.31 -2.45
N ALA A 103 -4.06 8.41 -2.74
CA ALA A 103 -4.68 8.65 -4.03
C ALA A 103 -3.97 9.80 -4.75
N ARG A 104 -3.49 9.56 -5.97
CA ARG A 104 -2.86 10.60 -6.79
C ARG A 104 -3.89 11.67 -7.18
N THR A 105 -3.43 12.90 -7.33
CA THR A 105 -4.25 14.01 -7.82
C THR A 105 -3.76 14.47 -9.20
N PRO A 106 -4.60 15.10 -10.03
CA PRO A 106 -4.16 15.64 -11.32
C PRO A 106 -3.37 16.95 -11.20
N ARG A 107 -2.92 17.30 -9.99
CA ARG A 107 -2.29 18.59 -9.72
C ARG A 107 -0.82 18.58 -10.14
N PRO A 108 -0.26 19.73 -10.56
CA PRO A 108 1.16 19.84 -10.88
C PRO A 108 2.04 19.44 -9.70
N ALA A 109 3.13 18.74 -10.00
CA ALA A 109 4.14 18.39 -9.01
C ALA A 109 4.78 19.65 -8.41
N GLN A 110 5.10 19.57 -7.12
CA GLN A 110 5.69 20.64 -6.32
C GLN A 110 7.14 20.27 -5.96
N GLU A 111 7.96 19.96 -6.97
CA GLU A 111 9.32 19.42 -6.79
C GLU A 111 10.23 20.33 -5.97
N GLN A 112 10.18 21.64 -6.22
CA GLN A 112 10.99 22.62 -5.48
C GLN A 112 10.56 22.69 -4.00
N LEU A 113 9.25 22.72 -3.73
CA LEU A 113 8.72 22.71 -2.37
C LEU A 113 9.14 21.43 -1.63
N ALA A 114 8.96 20.26 -2.26
CA ALA A 114 9.33 18.97 -1.69
C ALA A 114 10.84 18.88 -1.42
N SER A 115 11.68 19.44 -2.31
CA SER A 115 13.14 19.47 -2.13
C SER A 115 13.56 20.37 -0.97
N ASN A 116 12.93 21.55 -0.84
CA ASN A 116 13.17 22.46 0.28
C ASN A 116 12.76 21.82 1.61
N LEU A 117 11.61 21.15 1.65
CA LEU A 117 11.15 20.40 2.83
C LEU A 117 12.11 19.28 3.19
N ARG A 118 12.54 18.47 2.21
CA ARG A 118 13.50 17.39 2.43
C ARG A 118 14.81 17.92 3.01
N TRP A 119 15.32 19.05 2.50
CA TRP A 119 16.52 19.69 3.04
C TRP A 119 16.29 20.20 4.46
N TRP A 120 15.17 20.88 4.71
CA TRP A 120 14.81 21.36 6.06
C TRP A 120 14.74 20.21 7.08
N HIS A 121 14.18 19.06 6.69
CA HIS A 121 14.07 17.88 7.53
C HIS A 121 15.42 17.21 7.87
N GLN A 122 16.47 17.48 7.09
CA GLN A 122 17.83 17.01 7.43
C GLN A 122 18.42 17.77 8.62
N VAL A 123 18.11 19.07 8.75
CA VAL A 123 18.61 19.91 9.85
C VAL A 123 17.65 19.98 11.03
N ARG A 124 16.35 19.77 10.78
CA ARG A 124 15.30 19.77 11.79
C ARG A 124 14.33 18.62 11.54
N PRO A 125 14.55 17.45 12.17
CA PRO A 125 13.69 16.29 11.99
C PRO A 125 12.22 16.60 12.28
N PRO A 126 11.27 16.19 11.42
CA PRO A 126 9.84 16.39 11.63
C PRO A 126 9.25 15.34 12.56
N THR A 127 8.06 15.63 13.11
CA THR A 127 7.19 14.61 13.69
C THR A 127 6.62 13.75 12.58
N VAL A 128 6.55 12.43 12.79
CA VAL A 128 6.09 11.48 11.78
C VAL A 128 4.86 10.73 12.28
N ASP A 129 3.75 10.89 11.56
CA ASP A 129 2.49 10.17 11.80
C ASP A 129 2.26 9.09 10.73
N SER A 130 1.30 8.20 10.98
CA SER A 130 0.90 7.15 10.04
C SER A 130 -0.50 7.40 9.50
N ALA A 131 -0.72 7.09 8.23
CA ALA A 131 -2.04 7.24 7.58
C ALA A 131 -2.60 5.92 7.05
N GLY A 132 -3.91 5.76 7.17
CA GLY A 132 -4.68 4.66 6.58
C GLY A 132 -5.03 4.88 5.11
N ALA A 133 -5.76 3.93 4.53
CA ALA A 133 -6.19 4.00 3.13
C ALA A 133 -7.27 5.08 2.92
N VAL A 134 -7.03 6.01 1.99
CA VAL A 134 -7.99 7.06 1.63
C VAL A 134 -8.90 6.63 0.48
N ARG A 135 -10.12 7.17 0.39
CA ARG A 135 -11.01 6.96 -0.76
C ARG A 135 -10.33 7.35 -2.08
N GLY A 136 -10.29 6.39 -3.00
CA GLY A 136 -9.63 6.51 -4.31
C GLY A 136 -8.24 5.90 -4.36
N SER A 137 -7.69 5.45 -3.22
CA SER A 137 -6.45 4.69 -3.17
C SER A 137 -6.66 3.21 -3.52
N PRO A 138 -5.61 2.51 -4.00
CA PRO A 138 -5.66 1.07 -4.27
C PRO A 138 -6.15 0.21 -3.11
N ASN A 139 -5.63 0.44 -1.90
CA ASN A 139 -5.96 -0.35 -0.73
C ASN A 139 -7.41 -0.10 -0.28
N TYR A 140 -7.92 1.12 -0.45
CA TYR A 140 -9.32 1.42 -0.22
C TYR A 140 -10.22 0.66 -1.21
N GLN A 141 -9.86 0.62 -2.50
CA GLN A 141 -10.62 -0.11 -3.52
C GLN A 141 -10.60 -1.62 -3.26
N ALA A 142 -9.45 -2.19 -2.94
CA ALA A 142 -9.30 -3.60 -2.61
C ALA A 142 -10.16 -3.97 -1.39
N TYR A 143 -10.14 -3.14 -0.34
CA TYR A 143 -10.97 -3.33 0.84
C TYR A 143 -12.48 -3.32 0.50
N GLN A 144 -12.93 -2.33 -0.27
CA GLN A 144 -14.33 -2.24 -0.69
C GLN A 144 -14.77 -3.44 -1.56
N ALA A 145 -13.90 -3.91 -2.45
CA ALA A 145 -14.16 -5.09 -3.28
C ALA A 145 -14.23 -6.40 -2.46
N ALA A 146 -13.44 -6.51 -1.40
CA ALA A 146 -13.51 -7.67 -0.50
C ALA A 146 -14.82 -7.69 0.31
N GLN A 147 -15.28 -6.53 0.78
CA GLN A 147 -16.54 -6.43 1.51
C GLN A 147 -17.77 -6.78 0.67
N SER A 148 -17.81 -6.32 -0.59
CA SER A 148 -18.94 -6.60 -1.48
C SER A 148 -19.06 -8.08 -1.86
N ARG A 149 -17.94 -8.82 -1.89
CA ARG A 149 -17.92 -10.27 -2.14
C ARG A 149 -18.35 -11.11 -0.94
N GLY A 150 -18.10 -10.65 0.29
CA GLY A 150 -18.48 -11.34 1.52
C GLY A 150 -19.95 -11.16 1.93
N GLY A 151 -20.65 -10.15 1.42
CA GLY A 151 -22.02 -9.81 1.81
C GLY A 151 -23.15 -10.57 1.11
N HIS A 152 -22.84 -11.47 0.16
CA HIS A 152 -23.85 -12.11 -0.71
C HIS A 152 -24.12 -13.59 -0.38
N GLY A 153 -24.07 -13.95 0.92
CA GLY A 153 -24.04 -15.35 1.31
C GLY A 153 -24.68 -15.69 2.65
N THR A 154 -25.80 -15.08 3.06
CA THR A 154 -26.74 -15.70 4.04
C THR A 154 -28.04 -14.92 4.15
N ARG A 155 -29.01 -15.27 3.31
CA ARG A 155 -30.44 -15.18 3.64
C ARG A 155 -31.13 -16.41 3.09
N ARG A 156 -31.27 -17.42 3.93
CA ARG A 156 -32.26 -18.48 3.84
C ARG A 156 -32.85 -18.66 5.22
#